data_AF-A0AAV5MP48-F1
#
_entry.id   AF-A0AAV5MP48-F1
#
_cell.length_a   1.000
_cell.length_b   1.000
_cell.length_c   1.000
_cell.angle_alpha   90.00
_cell.angle_beta   90.00
_cell.angle_gamma   90.00
#
_symmetry.space_group_name_H-M   'P 1'
#
loop_
_entity.id
_entity.type
_entity.pdbx_description
1 polymer ?
#
loop_
_entity_poly.entity_id
_entity_poly.type
_entity_poly.pdbx_seq_one_letter_code
_entity_poly.pdbx_strand_id
1 'polypeptide(L)'
;MFFCSTYPAIPQLRRKKVPWTIEEERMLREGVSKFASTAGGNVPWKEILDFGASVFLKCRTTVDLKDKWRNMCKGTPKRKKRSHTGGA
;
A
#
# COMPACT_ATOMS: atom_id res chain seq x y z
N MET A 1 35.69 -4.54 -17.10
CA MET A 1 34.64 -3.98 -16.22
C MET A 1 33.73 -3.14 -17.13
N PHE A 2 32.44 -3.36 -17.32
CA PHE A 2 31.39 -4.00 -16.53
C PHE A 2 30.44 -4.74 -17.48
N PHE A 3 29.91 -5.87 -17.01
CA PHE A 3 29.17 -6.87 -17.79
C PHE A 3 28.04 -6.31 -18.68
N CYS A 4 28.11 -6.64 -19.96
CA CYS A 4 26.93 -6.90 -20.77
C CYS A 4 26.27 -8.18 -20.24
N SER A 5 25.00 -8.11 -19.85
CA SER A 5 24.08 -9.23 -20.03
C SER A 5 22.66 -8.72 -19.86
N THR A 6 21.95 -8.68 -20.98
CA THR A 6 20.50 -8.86 -21.05
C THR A 6 20.05 -9.89 -20.01
N TYR A 7 19.46 -9.42 -18.91
CA TYR A 7 18.74 -10.31 -18.01
C TYR A 7 17.48 -10.74 -18.76
N PRO A 8 17.28 -12.04 -19.04
CA PRO A 8 15.99 -12.51 -19.50
C PRO A 8 14.97 -12.04 -18.47
N ALA A 9 13.85 -11.48 -18.94
CA ALA A 9 12.73 -11.12 -18.10
C ALA A 9 12.27 -12.39 -17.37
N ILE A 10 12.85 -12.64 -16.20
CA ILE A 10 12.35 -13.61 -15.24
C ILE A 10 10.87 -13.24 -15.13
N PRO A 11 9.92 -14.14 -15.50
CA PRO A 11 8.52 -13.85 -15.29
C PRO A 11 8.44 -13.55 -13.81
N GLN A 12 8.25 -12.26 -13.50
CA GLN A 12 8.14 -11.78 -12.14
C GLN A 12 7.13 -12.73 -11.54
N LEU A 13 7.58 -13.63 -10.66
CA LEU A 13 6.69 -14.53 -9.97
C LEU A 13 5.93 -13.58 -9.06
N ARG A 14 4.91 -12.94 -9.63
CA ARG A 14 4.18 -11.85 -9.04
C ARG A 14 3.64 -12.47 -7.78
N ARG A 15 4.25 -12.13 -6.63
CA ARG A 15 3.70 -12.50 -5.33
C ARG A 15 2.22 -12.22 -5.46
N LYS A 16 1.39 -13.23 -5.18
CA LYS A 16 -0.06 -13.08 -5.25
C LYS A 16 -0.37 -11.77 -4.53
N LYS A 17 -0.94 -10.81 -5.26
CA LYS A 17 -1.32 -9.51 -4.68
C LYS A 17 -2.34 -9.83 -3.60
N VAL A 18 -1.87 -9.94 -2.37
CA VAL A 18 -2.78 -10.16 -1.24
C VAL A 18 -3.58 -8.86 -1.13
N PRO A 19 -4.89 -8.91 -1.39
CA PRO A 19 -5.73 -7.72 -1.28
C PRO A 19 -5.60 -7.19 0.14
N TRP A 20 -5.52 -5.87 0.26
CA TRP A 20 -5.61 -5.24 1.57
C TRP A 20 -7.04 -5.33 2.03
N THR A 21 -7.25 -5.89 3.22
CA THR A 21 -8.56 -5.94 3.85
C THR A 21 -8.92 -4.56 4.41
N ILE A 22 -10.22 -4.30 4.57
CA ILE A 22 -10.72 -3.03 5.11
C ILE A 22 -10.16 -2.80 6.53
N GLU A 23 -10.03 -3.86 7.32
CA GLU A 23 -9.45 -3.83 8.66
C GLU A 23 -7.98 -3.38 8.63
N GLU A 24 -7.16 -3.98 7.75
CA GLU A 24 -5.76 -3.58 7.56
C GLU A 24 -5.65 -2.11 7.11
N GLU A 25 -6.51 -1.66 6.19
CA GLU A 25 -6.52 -0.26 5.74
C GLU A 25 -6.90 0.70 6.86
N ARG A 26 -7.86 0.32 7.70
CA ARG A 26 -8.29 1.11 8.86
C ARG A 26 -7.16 1.25 9.86
N MET A 27 -6.53 0.13 10.25
CA MET A 27 -5.37 0.13 11.14
C MET A 27 -4.19 0.91 10.58
N LEU A 28 -3.92 0.78 9.28
CA LEU A 28 -2.87 1.57 8.62
C LEU A 28 -3.18 3.07 8.71
N ARG A 29 -4.41 3.49 8.44
CA ARG A 29 -4.80 4.91 8.49
C ARG A 29 -4.77 5.47 9.90
N GLU A 30 -5.24 4.71 10.86
CA GLU A 30 -5.26 5.09 12.28
C GLU A 30 -3.83 5.19 12.82
N GLY A 31 -2.99 4.19 12.53
CA GLY A 31 -1.56 4.21 12.87
C GLY A 31 -0.84 5.41 12.23
N VAL A 32 -0.98 5.62 10.92
CA VAL A 32 -0.36 6.79 10.28
C VAL A 32 -0.87 8.09 10.91
N SER A 33 -2.17 8.25 11.15
CA SER A 33 -2.70 9.48 11.77
C SER A 33 -2.14 9.71 13.18
N LYS A 34 -2.04 8.65 13.98
CA LYS A 34 -1.59 8.69 15.37
C LYS A 34 -0.09 8.97 15.47
N PHE A 35 0.72 8.29 14.65
CA PHE A 35 2.18 8.41 14.71
C PHE A 35 2.73 9.55 13.85
N ALA A 36 2.10 9.90 12.72
CA ALA A 36 2.54 11.03 11.88
C ALA A 36 2.43 12.37 12.62
N SER A 37 1.39 12.52 13.46
CA SER A 37 1.20 13.72 14.28
C SER A 37 2.30 13.88 15.34
N THR A 38 2.79 12.77 15.88
CA THR A 38 3.81 12.76 16.93
C THR A 38 5.22 12.97 16.39
N ALA A 39 5.51 12.50 15.18
CA ALA A 39 6.87 12.42 14.64
C ALA A 39 7.25 13.55 13.66
N GLY A 40 6.56 14.71 13.74
CA GLY A 40 7.00 15.94 13.06
C GLY A 40 7.15 15.84 11.53
N GLY A 41 6.44 14.91 10.89
CA GLY A 41 6.48 14.69 9.44
C GLY A 41 7.16 13.39 8.98
N ASN A 42 7.73 12.59 9.89
CA ASN A 42 8.15 11.23 9.56
C ASN A 42 7.13 10.20 10.05
N VAL A 43 6.72 9.26 9.20
CA VAL A 43 5.80 8.20 9.60
C VAL A 43 6.61 6.97 10.04
N PRO A 44 6.63 6.62 11.34
CA PRO A 44 7.36 5.45 11.81
C PRO A 44 6.62 4.15 11.42
N TRP A 45 6.89 3.66 10.21
CA TRP A 45 6.26 2.45 9.66
C TRP A 45 6.46 1.20 10.52
N LYS A 46 7.59 1.13 11.26
CA LYS A 46 7.86 0.02 12.19
C LYS A 46 6.86 0.01 13.34
N GLU A 47 6.58 1.16 13.94
CA GLU A 47 5.61 1.26 15.04
C GLU A 47 4.19 0.99 14.56
N ILE A 48 3.83 1.46 13.36
CA ILE A 48 2.53 1.16 12.78
C ILE A 48 2.38 -0.34 12.51
N LEU A 49 3.43 -0.98 11.99
CA LEU A 49 3.42 -2.42 11.76
C LEU A 49 3.24 -3.19 13.07
N ASP A 50 3.92 -2.78 14.14
CA ASP A 50 3.81 -3.40 15.46
C ASP A 50 2.41 -3.17 16.07
N PHE A 51 1.92 -1.93 16.00
CA PHE A 51 0.58 -1.54 16.47
C PHE A 51 -0.53 -2.36 15.79
N GLY A 52 -0.37 -2.64 14.50
CA GLY A 52 -1.31 -3.48 13.76
C GLY A 52 -0.85 -4.91 13.55
N ALA A 53 0.18 -5.42 14.24
CA ALA A 53 0.72 -6.76 13.98
C ALA A 53 -0.30 -7.89 14.21
N SER A 54 -1.36 -7.62 14.99
CA SER A 54 -2.50 -8.50 15.21
C SER A 54 -3.47 -8.53 14.02
N VAL A 55 -3.56 -7.44 13.26
CA VAL A 55 -4.49 -7.25 12.12
C VAL A 55 -3.77 -7.45 10.78
N PHE A 56 -2.50 -7.06 10.70
CA PHE A 56 -1.65 -7.28 9.54
C PHE A 56 -1.26 -8.75 9.43
N LEU A 57 -1.33 -9.29 8.21
CA LEU A 57 -0.81 -10.63 7.95
C LEU A 57 0.70 -10.66 8.20
N LYS A 58 1.22 -11.76 8.75
CA LYS A 58 2.68 -11.97 9.01
C LYS A 58 3.58 -11.74 7.79
N CYS A 59 3.03 -11.80 6.58
CA CYS A 59 3.75 -11.53 5.34
C CYS A 59 3.86 -10.04 4.98
N ARG A 60 3.20 -9.13 5.72
CA ARG A 60 3.23 -7.68 5.49
C ARG A 60 4.50 -7.10 6.09
N THR A 61 5.25 -6.37 5.27
CA THR A 61 6.45 -5.67 5.72
C THR A 61 6.22 -4.16 5.79
N THR A 62 7.08 -3.44 6.51
CA THR A 62 7.05 -1.96 6.55
C THR A 62 7.12 -1.33 5.15
N VAL A 63 7.74 -2.01 4.18
CA VAL A 63 7.78 -1.59 2.77
C VAL A 63 6.39 -1.66 2.13
N ASP A 64 5.64 -2.73 2.37
CA ASP A 64 4.27 -2.88 1.86
C ASP A 64 3.34 -1.80 2.43
N LEU A 65 3.45 -1.46 3.73
CA LEU A 65 2.68 -0.39 4.37
C LEU A 65 2.98 0.97 3.73
N LYS A 66 4.27 1.28 3.54
CA LYS A 66 4.70 2.53 2.90
C LYS A 66 4.18 2.62 1.46
N ASP A 67 4.27 1.55 0.68
CA ASP A 67 3.82 1.53 -0.70
C ASP A 67 2.29 1.64 -0.80
N LYS A 68 1.56 0.91 0.06
CA LYS A 68 0.11 1.01 0.17
C LYS A 68 -0.33 2.41 0.55
N TRP A 69 0.31 3.05 1.54
CA TRP A 69 0.01 4.42 1.93
C TRP A 69 0.23 5.40 0.77
N ARG A 70 1.35 5.28 0.05
CA ARG A 70 1.60 6.08 -1.16
C ARG A 70 0.51 5.87 -2.20
N ASN A 71 0.04 4.63 -2.40
CA ASN A 71 -1.06 4.33 -3.31
C ASN A 71 -2.39 4.92 -2.83
N MET A 72 -2.67 4.92 -1.52
CA MET A 72 -3.86 5.57 -0.95
C MET A 72 -3.80 7.10 -1.08
N CYS A 73 -2.63 7.71 -0.88
CA CYS A 73 -2.45 9.16 -1.08
C CYS A 73 -2.51 9.57 -2.56
N LYS A 74 -1.99 8.75 -3.47
CA LYS A 74 -2.00 9.03 -4.92
C LYS A 74 -3.32 8.66 -5.58
N GLY A 75 -4.04 7.70 -5.03
CA GLY A 75 -5.27 7.15 -5.56
C GLY A 75 -6.50 7.77 -4.93
N THR A 76 -6.78 9.04 -5.23
CA THR A 76 -8.17 9.47 -5.38
C THR A 76 -8.55 9.34 -6.86
N PRO A 77 -8.90 8.15 -7.39
CA PRO A 77 -9.62 8.13 -8.64
C PRO A 77 -10.95 8.83 -8.37
N LYS A 78 -11.09 10.08 -8.84
CA LYS A 78 -12.40 10.71 -8.99
C LYS A 78 -13.32 9.67 -9.58
N ARG A 79 -14.34 9.30 -8.79
CA ARG A 79 -15.53 8.56 -9.18
C ARG A 79 -15.85 8.87 -10.64
N LYS A 80 -15.43 7.99 -11.56
CA LYS A 80 -15.87 8.07 -12.94
C LYS A 80 -17.32 7.65 -12.90
N LYS A 81 -18.22 8.62 -12.72
CA LYS A 81 -19.65 8.44 -12.92
C LYS A 81 -19.79 7.85 -14.32
N ARG A 82 -20.08 6.56 -14.40
CA ARG A 82 -20.58 5.97 -15.63
C ARG A 82 -21.95 6.59 -15.84
N SER A 83 -21.99 7.66 -16.62
CA SER A 83 -23.24 8.18 -17.18
C SER A 83 -23.77 7.09 -18.10
N HIS A 84 -24.78 6.39 -17.63
CA HIS A 84 -25.58 5.49 -18.45
C HIS A 84 -26.56 6.40 -19.22
N THR A 85 -26.13 6.93 -20.36
CA THR A 85 -27.04 7.55 -21.33
C THR A 85 -27.42 6.49 -22.33
N GLY A 86 -28.45 5.72 -21.99
CA GLY A 86 -29.25 4.95 -22.94
C GLY A 86 -30.65 5.53 -22.90
N GLY A 87 -31.01 6.32 -23.91
CA GLY A 87 -32.36 6.80 -24.16
C GLY A 87 -32.64 6.60 -25.63
N ALA A 88 -33.48 5.60 -25.91
CA ALA A 88 -34.09 5.33 -27.20
C ALA A 88 -35.18 6.36 -27.50
#